data_AF-Q46140-F1
#
_entry.id   AF-Q46140-F1
#
_cell.length_a   1.000
_cell.length_b   1.000
_cell.length_c   1.000
_cell.angle_alpha   90.00
_cell.angle_beta   90.00
_cell.angle_gamma   90.00
#
_symmetry.space_group_name_H-M   'P 1'
#
loop_
_entity.id
_entity.type
_entity.pdbx_description
1 polymer ?
#
loop_
_entity_poly.entity_id
_entity_poly.type
_entity_poly.pdbx_seq_one_letter_code
_entity_poly.pdbx_strand_id
1 'polypeptide(L)'
;MVFSRPDVEKWKKRLDLCNKYWLMDKYEMQKIKDFQKTNLCLDKFCNNCKKVKQASRMSKYIPEIEPYRENLYHLTLTLPNCTGVELRYTYDKMAKAFKRLIRYLTGNLEWKGLDFSNWGYKGSVRSLEVTFKGDSYHPHFHVALWLTGQNFLGEYENTNVYSYDFRNGFGELKQLFCEQEILIQKIWYLLLNGQKVTKDSIDSLKLGYSCILHQFIDSDYKQLLST
;
A
#
# COMPACT_ATOMS: atom_id res chain seq x y z
N MET A 1 14.68 34.84 -10.75
CA MET A 1 14.74 35.08 -9.29
C MET A 1 15.23 33.81 -8.61
N VAL A 2 16.47 33.83 -8.12
CA VAL A 2 17.02 32.75 -7.30
C VAL A 2 16.43 32.93 -5.90
N PHE A 3 15.69 31.94 -5.41
CA PHE A 3 15.20 31.94 -4.04
C PHE A 3 16.38 31.71 -3.07
N SER A 4 17.21 32.72 -2.82
CA SER A 4 18.15 32.71 -1.70
C SER A 4 17.39 33.03 -0.41
N ARG A 5 16.53 32.09 0.03
CA ARG A 5 15.95 32.13 1.37
C ARG A 5 16.97 31.55 2.35
N PRO A 6 17.27 32.20 3.49
CA PRO A 6 18.13 31.65 4.55
C PRO A 6 17.75 30.22 5.00
N ASP A 7 16.48 29.85 4.80
CA ASP A 7 15.94 28.53 5.06
C ASP A 7 16.52 27.44 4.17
N VAL A 8 16.89 27.76 2.92
CA VAL A 8 17.46 26.80 1.97
C VAL A 8 18.88 26.42 2.39
N GLU A 9 19.69 27.38 2.83
CA GLU A 9 21.06 27.12 3.26
C GLU A 9 21.08 26.31 4.57
N LYS A 10 20.19 26.63 5.52
CA LYS A 10 20.00 25.81 6.73
C LYS A 10 19.50 24.40 6.41
N TRP A 11 18.56 24.27 5.46
CA TRP A 11 18.06 22.98 5.00
C TRP A 11 19.15 22.15 4.34
N LYS A 12 19.94 22.75 3.45
CA LYS A 12 21.10 22.13 2.81
C LYS A 12 22.11 21.62 3.84
N LYS A 13 22.48 22.45 4.82
CA LYS A 13 23.37 22.03 5.92
C LYS A 13 22.82 20.84 6.69
N ARG A 14 21.51 20.79 6.97
CA ARG A 14 20.88 19.63 7.62
C ARG A 14 20.93 18.38 6.75
N LEU A 15 20.72 18.51 5.44
CA LEU A 15 20.85 17.42 4.48
C LEU A 15 22.28 16.88 4.43
N ASP A 16 23.28 17.76 4.33
CA ASP A 16 24.70 17.40 4.26
C ASP A 16 25.17 16.66 5.52
N LEU A 17 24.63 17.04 6.67
CA LEU A 17 24.92 16.40 7.94
C LEU A 17 24.08 15.14 8.17
N CYS A 18 23.04 14.87 7.40
CA CYS A 18 22.11 13.78 7.67
C CYS A 18 22.84 12.42 7.75
N ASN A 19 22.61 11.72 8.86
CA ASN A 19 23.18 10.41 9.15
C ASN A 19 24.72 10.37 9.27
N LYS A 20 25.37 11.51 9.57
CA LYS A 20 26.84 11.60 9.70
C LYS A 20 27.36 11.23 11.08
N TYR A 21 26.54 11.34 12.13
CA TYR A 21 26.96 11.05 13.50
C TYR A 21 26.02 10.05 14.14
N TRP A 22 26.58 8.97 14.68
CA TRP A 22 25.84 7.93 15.40
C TRP A 22 26.24 7.98 16.86
N LEU A 23 25.24 8.04 17.73
CA LEU A 23 25.42 7.80 19.15
C LEU A 23 25.18 6.31 19.40
N MET A 24 26.18 5.65 19.99
CA MET A 24 26.14 4.22 20.26
C MET A 24 26.70 3.94 21.64
N ASP A 25 26.10 2.98 22.33
CA ASP A 25 26.70 2.39 23.53
C ASP A 25 27.61 1.23 23.13
N LYS A 26 28.77 1.13 23.77
CA LYS A 26 29.76 0.08 23.48
C LYS A 26 29.88 -0.86 24.67
N TYR A 27 29.47 -2.11 24.47
CA TYR A 27 29.59 -3.19 25.44
C TYR A 27 30.80 -4.05 25.08
N GLU A 28 31.96 -3.73 25.65
CA GLU A 28 33.26 -4.33 25.29
C GLU A 28 33.29 -5.86 25.48
N MET A 29 32.75 -6.36 26.59
CA MET A 29 32.78 -7.79 26.92
C MET A 29 31.99 -8.63 25.91
N GLN A 30 30.79 -8.15 25.54
CA GLN A 30 29.92 -8.79 24.56
C GLN A 30 30.35 -8.47 23.12
N LYS A 31 31.28 -7.52 22.92
CA LYS A 31 31.69 -6.99 21.62
C LYS A 31 30.51 -6.43 20.81
N ILE A 32 29.54 -5.85 21.50
CA ILE A 32 28.33 -5.27 20.91
C ILE A 32 28.43 -3.75 20.91
N LYS A 33 27.95 -3.13 19.83
CA LYS A 33 27.64 -1.70 19.79
C LYS A 33 26.15 -1.54 19.61
N ASP A 34 25.48 -0.97 20.59
CA ASP A 34 24.05 -0.70 20.53
C ASP A 34 23.79 0.70 19.96
N PHE A 35 22.93 0.81 18.95
CA PHE A 35 22.65 2.08 18.29
C PHE A 35 21.56 2.83 19.04
N GLN A 36 21.89 4.02 19.55
CA GLN A 36 20.92 4.85 20.28
C GLN A 36 20.19 5.82 19.35
N LYS A 37 20.93 6.63 18.59
CA LYS A 37 20.34 7.61 17.66
C LYS A 37 21.34 8.10 16.62
N THR A 38 20.80 8.69 15.55
CA THR A 38 21.55 9.39 14.52
C THR A 38 20.94 10.77 14.29
N ASN A 39 21.72 11.70 13.75
CA ASN A 39 21.20 13.00 13.37
C ASN A 39 20.48 12.93 12.02
N LEU A 40 19.24 13.42 11.95
CA LEU A 40 18.40 13.35 10.76
C LEU A 40 18.07 14.75 10.25
N CYS A 41 18.03 14.93 8.93
CA CYS A 41 17.57 16.19 8.33
C CYS A 41 16.05 16.38 8.44
N LEU A 42 15.32 15.29 8.72
CA LEU A 42 13.86 15.20 8.81
C LEU A 42 13.13 15.57 7.51
N ASP A 43 13.84 15.57 6.40
CA ASP A 43 13.25 15.80 5.09
C ASP A 43 12.51 14.55 4.59
N LYS A 44 11.29 14.74 4.08
CA LYS A 44 10.44 13.64 3.60
C LYS A 44 11.03 12.95 2.37
N PHE A 45 11.86 13.62 1.58
CA PHE A 45 12.50 13.08 0.39
C PHE A 45 13.89 12.50 0.66
N CYS A 46 14.47 12.72 1.85
CA CYS A 46 15.75 12.14 2.22
C CYS A 46 15.65 10.63 2.44
N ASN A 47 16.44 9.85 1.69
CA ASN A 47 16.47 8.39 1.78
C ASN A 47 16.87 7.87 3.16
N ASN A 48 17.85 8.50 3.83
CA ASN A 48 18.25 8.13 5.19
C ASN A 48 17.10 8.29 6.19
N CYS A 49 16.46 9.46 6.20
CA CYS A 49 15.30 9.73 7.06
C CYS A 49 14.14 8.77 6.79
N LYS A 50 13.85 8.44 5.52
CA LYS A 50 12.84 7.44 5.16
C LYS A 50 13.16 6.07 5.76
N LYS A 51 14.40 5.60 5.64
CA LYS A 51 14.82 4.30 6.17
C LYS A 51 14.76 4.24 7.71
N VAL A 52 15.23 5.28 8.39
CA VAL A 52 15.14 5.32 9.87
C VAL A 52 13.68 5.39 10.33
N LYS A 53 12.84 6.16 9.64
CA LYS A 53 11.40 6.23 9.95
C LYS A 53 10.69 4.90 9.70
N GLN A 54 11.00 4.23 8.59
CA GLN A 54 10.50 2.87 8.30
C GLN A 54 10.91 1.90 9.40
N ALA A 55 12.19 1.87 9.80
CA ALA A 55 12.67 1.00 10.87
C ALA A 55 11.96 1.28 12.21
N SER A 56 11.83 2.55 12.60
CA SER A 56 11.10 2.94 13.81
C SER A 56 9.62 2.50 13.78
N ARG A 57 8.94 2.62 12.64
CA ARG A 57 7.57 2.13 12.47
C ARG A 57 7.50 0.62 12.55
N MET A 58 8.42 -0.10 11.92
CA MET A 58 8.49 -1.56 11.99
C MET A 58 8.65 -2.02 13.44
N SER A 59 9.62 -1.49 14.18
CA SER A 59 9.81 -1.83 15.60
C SER A 59 8.59 -1.53 16.46
N LYS A 60 7.83 -0.48 16.14
CA LYS A 60 6.65 -0.08 16.89
C LYS A 60 5.39 -0.90 16.55
N TYR A 61 5.13 -1.14 15.26
CA TYR A 61 3.84 -1.67 14.81
C TYR A 61 3.84 -3.16 14.53
N ILE A 62 4.99 -3.77 14.21
CA ILE A 62 5.04 -5.23 13.99
C ILE A 62 4.55 -6.00 15.23
N PRO A 63 5.00 -5.69 16.46
CA PRO A 63 4.53 -6.42 17.65
C PRO A 63 3.01 -6.33 17.86
N GLU A 64 2.37 -5.26 17.39
CA GLU A 64 0.93 -5.04 17.53
C GLU A 64 0.12 -5.74 16.41
N ILE A 65 0.74 -6.00 15.27
CA ILE A 65 0.12 -6.63 14.10
C ILE A 65 0.30 -8.16 14.14
N GLU A 66 1.46 -8.63 14.61
CA GLU A 66 1.84 -10.04 14.65
C GLU A 66 0.79 -10.96 15.31
N PRO A 67 0.12 -10.59 16.41
CA PRO A 67 -0.91 -11.43 17.03
C PRO A 67 -2.09 -11.78 16.10
N TYR A 68 -2.30 -11.01 15.05
CA TYR A 68 -3.40 -11.19 14.10
C TYR A 68 -2.97 -11.85 12.78
N ARG A 69 -1.69 -12.18 12.64
CA ARG A 69 -1.04 -12.61 11.39
C ARG A 69 -1.77 -13.71 10.62
N GLU A 70 -2.30 -14.71 11.32
CA GLU A 70 -3.01 -15.83 10.68
C GLU A 70 -4.28 -15.38 9.94
N ASN A 71 -4.90 -14.28 10.38
CA ASN A 71 -6.11 -13.71 9.81
C ASN A 71 -5.82 -12.40 9.03
N LEU A 72 -4.55 -12.10 8.76
CA LEU A 72 -4.16 -10.94 7.98
C LEU A 72 -4.00 -11.31 6.52
N TYR A 73 -4.54 -10.46 5.67
CA TYR A 73 -4.37 -10.53 4.23
C TYR A 73 -3.78 -9.22 3.74
N HIS A 74 -2.86 -9.30 2.80
CA HIS A 74 -2.30 -8.14 2.14
C HIS A 74 -3.09 -7.88 0.84
N LEU A 75 -3.77 -6.74 0.79
CA LEU A 75 -4.46 -6.23 -0.37
C LEU A 75 -3.65 -5.09 -0.99
N THR A 76 -3.27 -5.26 -2.25
CA THR A 76 -2.69 -4.19 -3.07
C THR A 76 -3.76 -3.63 -3.99
N LEU A 77 -4.01 -2.31 -3.93
CA LEU A 77 -4.98 -1.60 -4.80
C LEU A 77 -4.23 -0.63 -5.71
N THR A 78 -4.29 -0.87 -7.02
CA THR A 78 -3.58 -0.05 -8.03
C THR A 78 -4.56 0.68 -8.95
N LEU A 79 -4.02 1.57 -9.79
CA LEU A 79 -4.74 2.28 -10.83
C LEU A 79 -3.74 2.75 -11.90
N PRO A 80 -4.21 3.23 -13.07
CA PRO A 80 -3.34 3.77 -14.09
C PRO A 80 -2.46 4.92 -13.57
N ASN A 81 -1.34 5.15 -14.26
CA ASN A 81 -0.45 6.23 -13.92
C ASN A 81 -1.15 7.59 -14.09
N CYS A 82 -0.73 8.56 -13.28
CA CYS A 82 -1.19 9.94 -13.34
C CYS A 82 0.00 10.91 -13.41
N THR A 83 -0.27 12.14 -13.82
CA THR A 83 0.74 13.20 -13.82
C THR A 83 1.00 13.74 -12.41
N GLY A 84 2.13 14.43 -12.20
CA GLY A 84 2.44 15.04 -10.90
C GLY A 84 1.40 16.08 -10.47
N VAL A 85 0.81 16.79 -11.43
CA VAL A 85 -0.27 17.77 -11.19
C VAL A 85 -1.55 17.08 -10.71
N GLU A 86 -1.86 15.91 -11.25
CA GLU A 86 -3.07 15.14 -10.90
C GLU A 86 -2.89 14.31 -9.63
N LEU A 87 -1.65 14.02 -9.22
CA LEU A 87 -1.35 13.09 -8.13
C LEU A 87 -2.15 13.37 -6.85
N ARG A 88 -2.32 14.64 -6.48
CA ARG A 88 -3.09 15.02 -5.29
C ARG A 88 -4.57 14.66 -5.44
N TYR A 89 -5.15 15.01 -6.58
CA TYR A 89 -6.54 14.72 -6.89
C TYR A 89 -6.79 13.20 -6.98
N THR A 90 -5.87 12.48 -7.61
CA THR A 90 -5.87 11.01 -7.69
C THR A 90 -5.84 10.38 -6.31
N TYR A 91 -4.96 10.85 -5.40
CA TYR A 91 -4.93 10.40 -4.02
C TYR A 91 -6.27 10.62 -3.30
N ASP A 92 -6.87 11.80 -3.45
CA ASP A 92 -8.14 12.12 -2.78
C ASP A 92 -9.28 11.24 -3.30
N LYS A 93 -9.30 10.92 -4.60
CA LYS A 93 -10.19 9.91 -5.19
C LYS A 93 -9.97 8.52 -4.59
N MET A 94 -8.72 8.06 -4.55
CA MET A 94 -8.38 6.76 -3.98
C MET A 94 -8.79 6.67 -2.51
N ALA A 95 -8.56 7.71 -1.71
CA ALA A 95 -8.94 7.73 -0.30
C ALA A 95 -10.47 7.64 -0.12
N LYS A 96 -11.24 8.35 -0.95
CA LYS A 96 -12.72 8.26 -0.95
C LYS A 96 -13.21 6.88 -1.40
N ALA A 97 -12.63 6.34 -2.46
CA ALA A 97 -12.94 5.00 -2.96
C ALA A 97 -12.63 3.94 -1.89
N PHE A 98 -11.47 4.02 -1.24
CA PHE A 98 -11.07 3.09 -0.19
C PHE A 98 -12.04 3.13 0.99
N LYS A 99 -12.43 4.33 1.44
CA LYS A 99 -13.45 4.47 2.51
C LYS A 99 -14.76 3.79 2.14
N ARG A 100 -15.19 3.88 0.87
CA ARG A 100 -16.41 3.19 0.40
C ARG A 100 -16.21 1.68 0.32
N LEU A 101 -15.06 1.20 -0.15
CA LEU A 101 -14.71 -0.22 -0.18
C LEU A 101 -14.79 -0.83 1.23
N ILE A 102 -14.16 -0.18 2.23
CA ILE A 102 -14.25 -0.64 3.63
C ILE A 102 -15.69 -0.67 4.13
N ARG A 103 -16.53 0.31 3.76
CA ARG A 103 -17.95 0.27 4.13
C ARG A 103 -18.70 -0.93 3.57
N TYR A 104 -18.38 -1.37 2.36
CA TYR A 104 -18.90 -2.62 1.81
C TYR A 104 -18.41 -3.83 2.61
N LEU A 105 -17.11 -3.93 2.89
CA LEU A 105 -16.53 -5.03 3.67
C LEU A 105 -17.10 -5.12 5.10
N THR A 106 -17.39 -3.98 5.73
CA THR A 106 -18.01 -3.94 7.07
C THR A 106 -19.51 -4.28 7.09
N GLY A 107 -20.18 -4.37 5.94
CA GLY A 107 -21.64 -4.48 5.86
C GLY A 107 -22.39 -3.16 6.12
N ASN A 108 -21.71 -2.05 6.42
CA ASN A 108 -22.34 -0.74 6.64
C ASN A 108 -22.90 -0.07 5.36
N LEU A 109 -22.68 -0.70 4.22
CA LEU A 109 -23.19 -0.25 2.93
C LEU A 109 -23.65 -1.49 2.18
N GLU A 110 -24.88 -1.91 2.44
CA GLU A 110 -25.50 -3.03 1.75
C GLU A 110 -26.17 -2.53 0.47
N TRP A 111 -26.03 -3.29 -0.62
CA TRP A 111 -27.07 -3.34 -1.64
C TRP A 111 -27.31 -4.80 -1.99
N LYS A 112 -28.55 -5.10 -2.41
CA LYS A 112 -29.01 -6.39 -2.98
C LYS A 112 -28.08 -6.93 -4.10
N GLY A 113 -26.97 -7.56 -3.75
CA GLY A 113 -26.04 -8.17 -4.71
C GLY A 113 -24.57 -8.24 -4.28
N LEU A 114 -24.16 -7.55 -3.21
CA LEU A 114 -22.83 -7.69 -2.62
C LEU A 114 -22.95 -8.13 -1.17
N ASP A 115 -22.51 -9.34 -0.89
CA ASP A 115 -22.41 -9.88 0.48
C ASP A 115 -20.95 -10.20 0.79
N PHE A 116 -20.39 -9.48 1.76
CA PHE A 116 -19.03 -9.69 2.29
C PHE A 116 -19.06 -10.29 3.70
N SER A 117 -20.23 -10.70 4.21
CA SER A 117 -20.39 -11.19 5.57
C SER A 117 -19.48 -12.39 5.88
N ASN A 118 -19.31 -13.28 4.89
CA ASN A 118 -18.43 -14.45 4.99
C ASN A 118 -16.93 -14.11 5.05
N TRP A 119 -16.50 -12.88 4.76
CA TRP A 119 -15.09 -12.47 4.86
C TRP A 119 -14.70 -12.16 6.32
N GLY A 120 -15.68 -11.86 7.19
CA GLY A 120 -15.42 -11.61 8.59
C GLY A 120 -14.50 -10.41 8.84
N TYR A 121 -14.69 -9.30 8.12
CA TYR A 121 -13.84 -8.10 8.25
C TYR A 121 -13.87 -7.53 9.69
N LYS A 122 -12.69 -7.30 10.26
CA LYS A 122 -12.52 -6.70 11.60
C LYS A 122 -11.80 -5.36 11.59
N GLY A 123 -11.01 -5.08 10.56
CA GLY A 123 -10.28 -3.83 10.47
C GLY A 123 -9.24 -3.84 9.36
N SER A 124 -8.56 -2.70 9.20
CA SER A 124 -7.49 -2.59 8.22
C SER A 124 -6.52 -1.46 8.52
N VAL A 125 -5.26 -1.65 8.16
CA VAL A 125 -4.23 -0.60 8.10
C VAL A 125 -3.85 -0.40 6.64
N ARG A 126 -3.69 0.85 6.18
CA ARG A 126 -3.24 1.15 4.82
C ARG A 126 -2.03 2.06 4.77
N SER A 127 -1.24 1.92 3.70
CA SER A 127 -0.11 2.75 3.33
C SER A 127 -0.22 3.15 1.87
N LEU A 128 0.19 4.38 1.54
CA LEU A 128 0.27 4.86 0.15
C LEU A 128 1.70 4.69 -0.33
N GLU A 129 1.89 3.94 -1.40
CA GLU A 129 3.14 3.93 -2.15
C GLU A 129 2.94 4.65 -3.48
N VAL A 130 3.95 5.43 -3.89
CA VAL A 130 3.97 6.10 -5.20
C VAL A 130 5.32 5.87 -5.83
N THR A 131 5.35 5.06 -6.90
CA THR A 131 6.52 4.93 -7.77
C THR A 131 6.42 5.94 -8.91
N PHE A 132 7.55 6.38 -9.46
CA PHE A 132 7.54 7.38 -10.52
C PHE A 132 8.67 7.20 -11.52
N LYS A 133 8.43 7.63 -12.77
CA LYS A 133 9.43 7.77 -13.83
C LYS A 133 9.14 9.05 -14.61
N GLY A 134 9.96 10.08 -14.44
CA GLY A 134 9.66 11.41 -14.96
C GLY A 134 8.38 11.97 -14.32
N ASP A 135 7.47 12.51 -15.13
CA ASP A 135 6.16 13.01 -14.68
C ASP A 135 5.05 11.94 -14.69
N SER A 136 5.42 10.66 -14.74
CA SER A 136 4.46 9.55 -14.65
C SER A 136 4.55 8.91 -13.27
N TYR A 137 3.49 9.05 -12.48
CA TYR A 137 3.37 8.54 -11.12
C TYR A 137 2.38 7.38 -11.04
N HIS A 138 2.76 6.30 -10.36
CA HIS A 138 1.94 5.11 -10.14
C HIS A 138 1.60 4.97 -8.64
N PRO A 139 0.56 5.67 -8.16
CA PRO A 139 0.10 5.52 -6.79
C PRO A 139 -0.62 4.19 -6.58
N HIS A 140 -0.37 3.54 -5.46
CA HIS A 140 -1.09 2.33 -5.05
C HIS A 140 -1.19 2.25 -3.52
N PHE A 141 -2.21 1.55 -3.03
CA PHE A 141 -2.33 1.25 -1.61
C PHE A 141 -1.87 -0.15 -1.30
N HIS A 142 -1.05 -0.27 -0.27
CA HIS A 142 -0.83 -1.51 0.47
C HIS A 142 -1.74 -1.51 1.69
N VAL A 143 -2.51 -2.58 1.86
CA VAL A 143 -3.52 -2.67 2.91
C VAL A 143 -3.38 -4.00 3.62
N ALA A 144 -3.14 -3.98 4.93
CA ALA A 144 -3.33 -5.14 5.79
C ALA A 144 -4.80 -5.19 6.18
N LEU A 145 -5.52 -6.21 5.73
CA LEU A 145 -6.91 -6.49 6.06
C LEU A 145 -6.95 -7.59 7.12
N TRP A 146 -7.69 -7.37 8.21
CA TRP A 146 -7.97 -8.41 9.19
C TRP A 146 -9.31 -9.05 8.87
N LEU A 147 -9.26 -10.30 8.39
CA LEU A 147 -10.40 -11.07 7.90
C LEU A 147 -10.46 -12.39 8.66
N THR A 148 -11.54 -12.63 9.41
CA THR A 148 -11.70 -13.86 10.22
C THR A 148 -12.56 -14.93 9.53
N GLY A 149 -13.04 -14.65 8.32
CA GLY A 149 -13.75 -15.62 7.50
C GLY A 149 -12.81 -16.76 7.10
N GLN A 150 -13.28 -18.00 7.21
CA GLN A 150 -12.54 -19.16 6.70
C GLN A 150 -12.96 -19.48 5.28
N ASN A 151 -12.01 -19.87 4.43
CA ASN A 151 -12.25 -20.31 3.04
C ASN A 151 -13.07 -19.31 2.20
N PHE A 152 -12.96 -18.02 2.50
CA PHE A 152 -13.68 -16.99 1.75
C PHE A 152 -13.05 -16.73 0.38
N LEU A 153 -11.76 -17.07 0.19
CA LEU A 153 -11.08 -17.06 -1.10
C LEU A 153 -11.35 -18.37 -1.84
N GLY A 154 -11.76 -18.26 -3.10
CA GLY A 154 -11.91 -19.41 -3.98
C GLY A 154 -10.59 -19.81 -4.64
N GLU A 155 -10.71 -20.75 -5.58
CA GLU A 155 -9.58 -21.19 -6.41
C GLU A 155 -9.08 -20.06 -7.34
N TYR A 156 -7.78 -20.06 -7.58
CA TYR A 156 -7.11 -19.07 -8.43
C TYR A 156 -7.08 -19.59 -9.87
N GLU A 157 -8.18 -19.44 -10.59
CA GLU A 157 -8.35 -19.99 -11.95
C GLU A 157 -8.54 -18.91 -13.03
N ASN A 158 -8.86 -17.68 -12.62
CA ASN A 158 -9.15 -16.61 -13.56
C ASN A 158 -7.88 -15.95 -14.10
N THR A 159 -7.91 -15.58 -15.36
CA THR A 159 -6.87 -14.78 -16.01
C THR A 159 -7.44 -13.45 -16.49
N ASN A 160 -6.62 -12.40 -16.43
CA ASN A 160 -6.89 -11.16 -17.14
C ASN A 160 -5.57 -10.48 -17.54
N VAL A 161 -5.62 -9.25 -18.05
CA VAL A 161 -4.42 -8.54 -18.51
C VAL A 161 -3.35 -8.36 -17.42
N TYR A 162 -3.73 -8.35 -16.15
CA TYR A 162 -2.83 -8.23 -15.00
C TYR A 162 -2.21 -9.56 -14.57
N SER A 163 -2.67 -10.67 -15.14
CA SER A 163 -2.07 -12.00 -14.94
C SER A 163 -0.72 -12.14 -15.65
N TYR A 164 -0.42 -11.27 -16.61
CA TYR A 164 0.72 -11.41 -17.51
C TYR A 164 1.72 -10.25 -17.35
N ASP A 165 3.01 -10.58 -17.33
CA ASP A 165 4.10 -9.60 -17.44
C ASP A 165 4.64 -9.60 -18.88
N PHE A 166 4.77 -8.41 -19.47
CA PHE A 166 5.21 -8.21 -20.84
C PHE A 166 6.61 -7.59 -20.95
N ARG A 167 7.35 -7.46 -19.85
CA ARG A 167 8.70 -6.85 -19.83
C ARG A 167 9.70 -7.54 -20.78
N ASN A 168 9.53 -8.83 -21.02
CA ASN A 168 10.41 -9.63 -21.88
C ASN A 168 9.94 -9.68 -23.35
N GLY A 169 8.91 -8.91 -23.74
CA GLY A 169 8.38 -8.86 -25.11
C GLY A 169 7.37 -9.95 -25.45
N PHE A 170 7.19 -10.95 -24.59
CA PHE A 170 6.12 -11.95 -24.62
C PHE A 170 5.40 -11.97 -23.27
N GLY A 171 4.11 -12.32 -23.27
CA GLY A 171 3.29 -12.36 -22.06
C GLY A 171 3.61 -13.58 -21.21
N GLU A 172 4.34 -13.39 -20.12
CA GLU A 172 4.63 -14.44 -19.14
C GLU A 172 3.54 -14.45 -18.07
N LEU A 173 2.84 -15.59 -17.90
CA LEU A 173 1.84 -15.74 -16.84
C LEU A 173 2.54 -15.68 -15.47
N LYS A 174 2.22 -14.65 -14.68
CA LYS A 174 2.75 -14.45 -13.32
C LYS A 174 1.79 -14.92 -12.24
N GLN A 175 0.49 -14.75 -12.48
CA GLN A 175 -0.51 -14.92 -11.43
C GLN A 175 -1.89 -15.21 -12.03
N LEU A 176 -2.65 -16.07 -11.36
CA LEU A 176 -4.09 -16.23 -11.56
C LEU A 176 -4.85 -15.46 -10.48
N PHE A 177 -6.16 -15.26 -10.66
CA PHE A 177 -7.01 -14.55 -9.70
C PHE A 177 -8.17 -15.43 -9.26
N CYS A 178 -8.57 -15.29 -8.01
CA CYS A 178 -9.83 -15.85 -7.52
C CYS A 178 -11.01 -14.89 -7.80
N GLU A 179 -12.25 -15.39 -7.72
CA GLU A 179 -13.46 -14.58 -7.93
C GLU A 179 -13.53 -13.35 -7.01
N GLN A 180 -13.03 -13.49 -5.78
CA GLN A 180 -13.00 -12.45 -4.76
C GLN A 180 -12.07 -11.30 -5.15
N GLU A 181 -10.92 -11.61 -5.73
CA GLU A 181 -10.03 -10.59 -6.29
C GLU A 181 -10.66 -9.92 -7.50
N ILE A 182 -11.21 -10.69 -8.45
CA ILE A 182 -11.91 -10.13 -9.62
C ILE A 182 -13.04 -9.19 -9.19
N LEU A 183 -13.78 -9.55 -8.15
CA LEU A 183 -14.81 -8.70 -7.57
C LEU A 183 -14.23 -7.38 -7.03
N ILE A 184 -13.14 -7.44 -6.24
CA ILE A 184 -12.46 -6.23 -5.75
C ILE A 184 -11.94 -5.38 -6.91
N GLN A 185 -11.35 -6.00 -7.95
CA GLN A 185 -10.84 -5.29 -9.14
C GLN A 185 -11.95 -4.46 -9.81
N LYS A 186 -13.14 -5.06 -9.98
CA LYS A 186 -14.31 -4.40 -10.56
C LYS A 186 -14.85 -3.30 -9.64
N ILE A 187 -15.03 -3.57 -8.35
CA ILE A 187 -15.51 -2.56 -7.38
C ILE A 187 -14.57 -1.37 -7.33
N TRP A 188 -13.25 -1.63 -7.28
CA TRP A 188 -12.24 -0.59 -7.21
C TRP A 188 -12.26 0.32 -8.45
N TYR A 189 -12.39 -0.27 -9.64
CA TYR A 189 -12.58 0.45 -10.90
C TYR A 189 -13.82 1.35 -10.84
N LEU A 190 -14.98 0.79 -10.47
CA LEU A 190 -16.24 1.53 -10.44
C LEU A 190 -16.16 2.72 -9.46
N LEU A 191 -15.61 2.49 -8.27
CA LEU A 191 -15.47 3.52 -7.24
C LEU A 191 -14.55 4.67 -7.66
N LEU A 192 -13.41 4.36 -8.27
CA LEU A 192 -12.45 5.37 -8.74
C LEU A 192 -13.00 6.20 -9.91
N ASN A 193 -13.80 5.58 -10.76
CA ASN A 193 -14.46 6.24 -11.89
C ASN A 193 -15.79 6.91 -11.51
N GLY A 194 -16.13 6.95 -10.21
CA GLY A 194 -17.35 7.60 -9.72
C GLY A 194 -18.65 6.90 -10.14
N GLN A 195 -18.56 5.68 -10.64
CA GLN A 195 -19.71 4.89 -11.07
C GLN A 195 -20.40 4.26 -9.86
N LYS A 196 -21.71 4.05 -9.97
CA LYS A 196 -22.45 3.32 -8.95
C LYS A 196 -22.03 1.86 -9.04
N VAL A 197 -21.65 1.31 -7.90
CA VAL A 197 -21.49 -0.13 -7.76
C VAL A 197 -22.90 -0.69 -7.66
N THR A 198 -23.31 -1.47 -8.66
CA THR A 198 -24.55 -2.26 -8.76
C THR A 198 -24.25 -3.62 -9.39
N LYS A 199 -25.19 -4.58 -9.32
CA LYS A 199 -24.96 -5.94 -9.83
C LYS A 199 -24.72 -5.88 -11.34
N ASP A 200 -25.60 -5.19 -12.04
CA ASP A 200 -25.49 -4.94 -13.49
C ASP A 200 -24.17 -4.27 -13.87
N SER A 201 -23.68 -3.31 -13.07
CA SER A 201 -22.39 -2.64 -13.35
C SER A 201 -21.19 -3.58 -13.16
N ILE A 202 -21.24 -4.51 -12.20
CA ILE A 202 -20.18 -5.49 -11.98
C ILE A 202 -20.22 -6.56 -13.08
N ASP A 203 -21.40 -7.05 -13.42
CA ASP A 203 -21.60 -8.12 -14.39
C ASP A 203 -21.27 -7.63 -15.81
N SER A 204 -21.61 -6.38 -16.15
CA SER A 204 -21.28 -5.78 -17.45
C SER A 204 -19.81 -5.37 -17.58
N LEU A 205 -19.10 -5.13 -16.48
CA LEU A 205 -17.70 -4.73 -16.50
C LEU A 205 -16.80 -5.93 -16.80
N LYS A 206 -16.14 -5.90 -17.96
CA LYS A 206 -15.21 -6.95 -18.39
C LYS A 206 -13.91 -6.95 -17.62
N LEU A 207 -13.38 -5.77 -17.28
CA LEU A 207 -12.07 -5.61 -16.66
C LEU A 207 -12.09 -4.49 -15.62
N GLY A 208 -11.58 -4.80 -14.43
CA GLY A 208 -11.34 -3.83 -13.37
C GLY A 208 -9.93 -3.23 -13.38
N TYR A 209 -9.53 -2.61 -12.27
CA TYR A 209 -8.13 -2.26 -12.03
C TYR A 209 -7.41 -3.36 -11.28
N SER A 210 -6.08 -3.43 -11.38
CA SER A 210 -5.32 -4.49 -10.72
C SER A 210 -5.42 -4.37 -9.20
N CYS A 211 -5.92 -5.45 -8.61
CA CYS A 211 -6.02 -5.66 -7.18
C CYS A 211 -5.56 -7.08 -6.91
N ILE A 212 -4.67 -7.24 -5.93
CA ILE A 212 -4.08 -8.52 -5.54
C ILE A 212 -4.34 -8.71 -4.05
N LEU A 213 -4.88 -9.85 -3.66
CA LEU A 213 -5.19 -10.20 -2.28
C LEU A 213 -4.55 -11.55 -1.97
N HIS A 214 -3.61 -11.59 -1.04
CA HIS A 214 -2.97 -12.83 -0.60
C HIS A 214 -2.81 -12.87 0.92
N GLN A 215 -2.58 -14.07 1.46
CA GLN A 215 -2.28 -14.24 2.89
C GLN A 215 -1.04 -13.42 3.27
N PHE A 216 -1.09 -12.69 4.38
CA PHE A 216 -0.01 -11.79 4.78
C PHE A 216 1.32 -12.54 5.05
N ILE A 217 2.41 -12.08 4.43
CA ILE A 217 3.77 -12.64 4.57
C ILE A 217 4.75 -11.61 5.14
N ASP A 218 5.93 -12.05 5.63
CA ASP A 218 6.92 -11.16 6.25
C ASP A 218 7.35 -9.98 5.37
N SER A 219 7.41 -10.21 4.06
CA SER A 219 7.82 -9.17 3.11
C SER A 219 6.79 -8.03 3.01
N ASP A 220 5.53 -8.27 3.39
CA ASP A 220 4.46 -7.28 3.33
C ASP A 220 4.62 -6.21 4.43
N TYR A 221 5.27 -6.51 5.55
CA TYR A 221 5.57 -5.50 6.57
C TYR A 221 6.37 -4.33 6.00
N LYS A 222 7.31 -4.62 5.09
CA LYS A 222 8.11 -3.58 4.44
C LYS A 222 7.26 -2.67 3.57
N GLN A 223 6.27 -3.23 2.86
CA GLN A 223 5.37 -2.51 1.96
C GLN A 223 4.33 -1.70 2.75
N LEU A 224 3.77 -2.28 3.81
CA LEU A 224 2.81 -1.61 4.70
C LEU A 224 3.45 -0.47 5.51
N LEU A 225 4.71 -0.61 5.91
CA LEU A 225 5.38 0.35 6.80
C LEU A 225 6.45 1.19 6.08
N SER A 226 6.48 1.17 4.72
CA SER A 226 7.36 1.99 3.88
C SER A 226 7.04 3.50 3.92
N THR A 227 5.78 3.82 4.24
CA THR A 227 5.15 5.16 4.43
C THR A 227 5.95 6.20 5.21
#